data_AF-A0A5C7LC04-F1
#
_entry.id   AF-A0A5C7LC04-F1
#
_cell.length_a   1.000
_cell.length_b   1.000
_cell.length_c   1.000
_cell.angle_alpha   90.00
_cell.angle_beta   90.00
_cell.angle_gamma   90.00
#
_symmetry.space_group_name_H-M   'P 1'
#
loop_
_entity.id
_entity.type
_entity.pdbx_description
1 polymer ?
#
loop_
_entity_poly.entity_id
_entity_poly.type
_entity_poly.pdbx_seq_one_letter_code
_entity_poly.pdbx_strand_id
1 'polypeptide(L)' 'MNYKKYTLKNGLRIILAPMHETETATVMIMTGVGSRYET' A
#
# COMPACT_ATOMS: atom_id res chain seq x y z
N MET A 1 12.61 -0.69 -11.19
CA MET A 1 11.77 -1.32 -10.15
C MET A 1 10.39 -1.55 -10.73
N ASN A 2 10.03 -2.79 -11.07
CA ASN A 2 8.70 -3.11 -11.61
C ASN A 2 7.70 -3.16 -10.45
N TYR A 3 6.82 -2.17 -10.35
CA TYR A 3 5.72 -2.20 -9.38
C TYR A 3 4.39 -2.30 -10.12
N LYS A 4 3.47 -3.11 -9.60
CA LYS A 4 2.12 -3.26 -10.14
C LYS A 4 1.13 -2.55 -9.23
N LYS A 5 0.18 -1.86 -9.85
CA LYS A 5 -0.93 -1.21 -9.13
C LYS A 5 -2.19 -2.04 -9.33
N TYR A 6 -2.90 -2.29 -8.24
CA TYR A 6 -4.20 -2.92 -8.26
C TYR A 6 -5.20 -1.99 -7.58
N THR A 7 -6.39 -1.88 -8.16
CA THR A 7 -7.55 -1.29 -7.49
C THR A 7 -8.54 -2.42 -7.25
N LEU A 8 -8.79 -2.72 -5.99
CA LEU A 8 -9.74 -3.75 -5.59
C LEU A 8 -11.18 -3.26 -5.78
N LYS A 9 -12.14 -4.18 -5.82
CA LYS A 9 -13.57 -3.86 -6.00
C LYS A 9 -14.12 -2.92 -4.91
N ASN A 10 -13.55 -2.95 -3.71
CA ASN A 10 -13.91 -2.07 -2.60
C ASN A 10 -13.21 -0.70 -2.66
N GLY A 11 -12.47 -0.39 -3.73
CA GLY A 11 -11.77 0.88 -3.91
C GLY A 11 -10.39 0.96 -3.26
N LEU A 12 -9.95 -0.07 -2.53
CA LEU A 12 -8.61 -0.11 -1.95
C LEU A 12 -7.55 -0.20 -3.05
N ARG A 13 -6.49 0.59 -2.91
CA ARG A 13 -5.36 0.62 -3.84
C ARG A 13 -4.17 -0.11 -3.24
N ILE A 14 -3.63 -1.06 -3.99
CA ILE A 14 -2.45 -1.83 -3.60
C ILE A 14 -1.32 -1.52 -4.58
N ILE A 15 -0.13 -1.26 -4.04
CA ILE A 15 1.10 -1.15 -4.80
C ILE A 15 1.96 -2.36 -4.42
N LEU A 16 2.16 -3.27 -5.36
CA LEU A 16 2.99 -4.46 -5.18
C LEU A 16 4.33 -4.24 -5.88
N ALA A 17 5.40 -4.19 -5.10
CA ALA A 17 6.77 -4.14 -5.61
C ALA A 17 7.50 -5.42 -5.14
N PRO A 18 7.62 -6.46 -5.99
CA PRO A 18 8.30 -7.69 -5.63
C PRO A 18 9.81 -7.46 -5.53
N MET A 19 10.41 -7.95 -4.44
CA MET A 19 11.85 -7.94 -4.21
C MET A 19 12.31 -9.38 -4.04
N HIS A 20 12.83 -10.00 -5.11
CA HIS A 20 13.13 -11.44 -5.15
C HIS A 20 14.37 -11.84 -4.32
N GLU A 21 15.25 -10.88 -4.00
CA GLU A 21 16.52 -11.13 -3.32
C GLU A 21 16.42 -10.94 -1.79
N THR A 22 15.24 -10.60 -1.26
CA THR A 22 15.01 -10.40 0.18
C THR A 22 13.92 -11.34 0.68
N GLU A 23 14.16 -11.94 1.85
CA GLU A 23 13.18 -12.79 2.56
C GLU A 23 12.25 -11.98 3.48
N THR A 24 12.42 -10.65 3.50
CA THR A 24 11.61 -9.75 4.33
C THR A 24 10.58 -9.01 3.50
N ALA A 25 9.38 -8.83 4.05
CA ALA A 25 8.30 -8.07 3.43
C ALA A 25 7.99 -6.83 4.25
N THR A 26 7.96 -5.66 3.61
CA THR A 26 7.47 -4.43 4.23
C THR A 26 6.03 -4.18 3.78
N VAL A 27 5.13 -4.03 4.74
CA VAL A 27 3.72 -3.70 4.49
C VAL A 27 3.43 -2.35 5.12
N MET A 28 2.90 -1.42 4.32
CA MET A 28 2.47 -0.11 4.80
C MET A 28 0.98 0.06 4.50
N ILE A 29 0.20 0.34 5.53
CA ILE A 29 -1.24 0.62 5.43
C ILE A 29 -1.41 2.11 5.70
N MET A 30 -1.96 2.82 4.74
CA MET A 30 -2.25 4.24 4.86
C MET A 30 -3.74 4.49 4.75
N THR A 31 -4.21 5.49 5.47
CA THR A 31 -5.58 5.99 5.38
C THR A 31 -5.56 7.48 5.00
N GLY A 32 -6.63 7.96 4.37
CA GLY A 32 -6.76 9.36 3.94
C GLY A 32 -7.10 10.34 5.07
N VAL A 33 -7.12 9.87 6.32
CA VAL A 33 -7.44 10.69 7.51
C VAL A 33 -6.23 10.78 8.43
N GLY A 34 -6.20 11.82 9.26
CA GLY A 34 -5.13 12.10 10.21
C GLY A 34 -5.57 13.23 11.16
N SER A 35 -4.63 13.88 11.83
CA SER A 35 -4.92 14.91 12.85
C SER A 35 -5.83 16.06 12.38
N ARG A 36 -5.83 16.35 11.07
CA ARG A 36 -6.77 17.32 10.47
C ARG A 36 -8.25 16.97 10.61
N TYR A 37 -8.57 15.73 10.97
CA TYR A 37 -9.93 15.22 11.14
C TYR A 37 -10.30 14.99 12.61
N GLU A 38 -9.46 15.41 13.56
CA GLU A 38 -9.76 15.32 14.99
C GLU A 38 -10.81 16.39 15.38
N THR A 39 -11.81 16.00 16.20
CA THR A 39 -12.87 16.87 16.74
C THR A 39 -12.70 17.01 18.24
#